data_AF-A0A1X0NK27-F1
#
_entry.id   AF-A0A1X0NK27-F1
#
_cell.length_a   1.000
_cell.length_b   1.000
_cell.length_c   1.000
_cell.angle_alpha   90.00
_cell.angle_beta   90.00
_cell.angle_gamma   90.00
#
_symmetry.space_group_name_H-M   'P 1'
#
loop_
_entity.id
_entity.type
_entity.pdbx_description
1 polymer ?
#
loop_
_entity_poly.entity_id
_entity_poly.type
_entity_poly.pdbx_seq_one_letter_code
_entity_poly.pdbx_strand_id
1 'polypeptide(L)'
;MSAESQGSGSDERECSAVAIGILPDGTRFCVPETMSVMSSLLRKRSWRSPATILWIFLWISTALTYWLFFAGFLPKWFFCLQFVIWRLMYNVGLGVILYRQSNQGGFLSFFRRIVKQNPALIRGLESSIVFESEDTVYKIEQFPDEFNAWMLFRIIVNIILANDLVSYIVLSIVYCEPVDLASPRDIFSFLIGLCSIVFALWSKTDAHRVIGDYAWYWGDFFFLLDKDLVFDGIFQMFPHPMYTVGYAFMYGVPLMAKSYTLFYLSIFGHLSQLLFLALVENPHIDRTYNVMRSRTNDDILRDDILYDEEEGFLHRNELILLRRFSPFRAKDFLLAILILYSLLLIIIPTPWWLHASQHIFWRLFLNAILGLVLHREVCHNKWFSNHYKTLQEAFSNWRTLYNTGVTMTNISYILCAIRYFSWDMFFFDTVESRIFIMVVGILLLGINVYVSLGIYEAIGDFGYFYGDFFIDSVPSKLTYNGIYRYLNNPDSSLGMSGYYGVALISGSPTVLFLALFSHTCTKAFELLVEKPYVLRRYGKEVRSLSGLEQEIKRKMNKVKEEYERRVQELKQKLDKQKQSYEKLREIVMTRRRKRDKDD
;
A
#
# COMPACT_ATOMS: atom_id res chain seq x y z
N MET A 1 29.71 34.02 -30.88
CA MET A 1 29.22 34.33 -32.24
C MET A 1 27.76 33.95 -32.31
N SER A 2 26.93 34.98 -32.28
CA SER A 2 25.49 34.97 -32.43
C SER A 2 25.14 34.71 -33.90
N ALA A 3 24.21 33.80 -34.15
CA ALA A 3 23.42 33.76 -35.38
C ALA A 3 22.04 33.21 -35.04
N GLU A 4 21.03 34.00 -35.38
CA GLU A 4 19.61 33.80 -35.16
C GLU A 4 19.08 32.60 -35.96
N SER A 5 18.18 31.82 -35.35
CA SER A 5 17.10 31.15 -36.08
C SER A 5 15.77 31.64 -35.52
N GLN A 6 15.27 32.73 -36.10
CA GLN A 6 13.88 33.16 -35.95
C GLN A 6 13.00 32.18 -36.75
N GLY A 7 12.12 31.44 -36.07
CA GLY A 7 11.07 30.65 -36.73
C GLY A 7 10.55 29.43 -35.98
N SER A 8 9.89 29.61 -34.82
CA SER A 8 8.93 28.60 -34.26
C SER A 8 8.05 29.13 -33.11
N GLY A 9 7.96 30.44 -32.90
CA GLY A 9 7.42 31.02 -31.65
C GLY A 9 5.90 31.01 -31.46
N SER A 10 5.11 30.49 -32.41
CA SER A 10 3.64 30.40 -32.30
C SER A 10 3.13 29.01 -31.90
N ASP A 11 3.79 27.93 -32.32
CA ASP A 11 3.33 26.56 -32.01
C ASP A 11 3.85 26.06 -30.64
N GLU A 12 4.98 26.58 -30.17
CA GLU A 12 5.55 26.18 -28.86
C GLU A 12 4.78 26.76 -27.66
N ARG A 13 4.00 27.84 -27.83
CA ARG A 13 3.25 28.45 -26.72
C ARG A 13 1.92 27.74 -26.41
N GLU A 14 1.30 27.08 -27.40
CA GLU A 14 0.04 26.34 -27.21
C GLU A 14 0.24 24.98 -26.50
N CYS A 15 1.40 24.32 -26.65
CA CYS A 15 1.65 23.05 -25.95
C CYS A 15 2.05 23.25 -24.47
N SER A 16 2.18 24.49 -23.96
CA SER A 16 2.57 24.76 -22.56
C SER A 16 1.54 24.35 -21.50
N ALA A 17 0.27 24.14 -21.88
CA ALA A 17 -0.78 23.63 -21.01
C ALA A 17 -1.11 22.13 -21.23
N VAL A 18 -0.48 21.49 -22.22
CA VAL A 18 -0.80 20.13 -22.66
C VAL A 18 0.31 19.17 -22.22
N ALA A 19 -0.05 18.03 -21.64
CA ALA A 19 0.94 17.06 -21.15
C ALA A 19 1.78 16.51 -22.32
N ILE A 20 3.09 16.38 -22.15
CA ILE A 20 4.01 15.92 -23.21
C ILE A 20 4.32 14.43 -23.02
N GLY A 21 4.05 13.62 -24.03
CA GLY A 21 4.41 12.20 -24.09
C GLY A 21 5.77 12.01 -24.75
N ILE A 22 6.55 11.05 -24.26
CA ILE A 22 7.88 10.67 -24.74
C ILE A 22 7.81 9.20 -25.19
N LEU A 23 8.08 8.97 -26.48
CA LEU A 23 8.15 7.63 -27.06
C LEU A 23 9.50 6.94 -26.74
N PRO A 24 9.60 5.61 -26.92
CA PRO A 24 10.85 4.87 -26.66
C PRO A 24 12.06 5.34 -27.49
N ASP A 25 11.82 5.96 -28.64
CA ASP A 25 12.84 6.56 -29.51
C ASP A 25 13.24 8.00 -29.10
N GLY A 26 12.60 8.55 -28.06
CA GLY A 26 12.80 9.91 -27.58
C GLY A 26 11.90 10.96 -28.25
N THR A 27 11.07 10.58 -29.21
CA THR A 27 10.14 11.50 -29.90
C THR A 27 9.10 12.03 -28.91
N ARG A 28 8.87 13.35 -28.95
CA ARG A 28 7.90 14.05 -28.08
C ARG A 28 6.62 14.35 -28.84
N PHE A 29 5.46 14.17 -28.20
CA PHE A 29 4.16 14.54 -28.77
C PHE A 29 3.22 15.10 -27.69
N CYS A 30 2.30 16.00 -28.06
CA CYS A 30 1.33 16.55 -27.12
C CYS A 30 0.22 15.49 -26.89
N VAL A 31 -0.04 15.16 -25.62
CA VAL A 31 -1.02 14.15 -25.18
C VAL A 31 -2.34 14.86 -24.85
N PRO A 32 -3.44 14.59 -25.57
CA PRO A 32 -4.71 15.26 -25.32
C PRO A 32 -5.33 14.82 -24.00
N GLU A 33 -6.15 15.70 -23.40
CA GLU A 33 -6.92 15.35 -22.21
C GLU A 33 -8.02 14.33 -22.56
N THR A 34 -7.95 13.20 -21.88
CA THR A 34 -8.88 12.10 -22.12
C THR A 34 -10.00 12.09 -21.11
N MET A 35 -11.13 11.48 -21.47
CA MET A 35 -12.23 11.36 -20.52
C MET A 35 -11.91 10.36 -19.39
N SER A 36 -12.19 10.78 -18.16
CA SER A 36 -12.19 9.87 -17.01
C SER A 36 -13.37 8.89 -17.07
N VAL A 37 -13.33 7.83 -16.26
CA VAL A 37 -14.45 6.88 -16.11
C VAL A 37 -15.73 7.62 -15.71
N MET A 38 -15.62 8.55 -14.77
CA MET A 38 -16.76 9.32 -14.26
C MET A 38 -17.30 10.30 -15.33
N SER A 39 -16.39 11.01 -16.02
CA SER A 39 -16.75 11.88 -17.15
C SER A 39 -17.50 11.11 -18.23
N SER A 40 -17.02 9.89 -18.54
CA SER A 40 -17.59 9.02 -19.57
C SER A 40 -19.00 8.52 -19.23
N LEU A 41 -19.32 8.35 -17.94
CA LEU A 41 -20.66 7.95 -17.51
C LEU A 41 -21.63 9.13 -17.41
N LEU A 42 -21.16 10.31 -17.02
CA LEU A 42 -22.03 11.46 -16.77
C LEU A 42 -22.31 12.33 -17.99
N ARG A 43 -21.40 12.38 -18.98
CA ARG A 43 -21.56 13.24 -20.15
C ARG A 43 -22.35 12.54 -21.25
N LYS A 44 -23.36 13.22 -21.81
CA LYS A 44 -24.19 12.68 -22.89
C LYS A 44 -23.42 12.37 -24.19
N ARG A 45 -22.29 13.04 -24.42
CA ARG A 45 -21.48 12.87 -25.65
C ARG A 45 -20.85 11.48 -25.72
N SER A 46 -20.29 10.97 -24.63
CA SER A 46 -19.69 9.64 -24.59
C SER A 46 -20.72 8.53 -24.82
N TRP A 47 -22.00 8.74 -24.52
CA TRP A 47 -23.06 7.76 -24.73
C TRP A 47 -23.37 7.50 -26.21
N ARG A 48 -22.81 8.30 -27.12
CA ARG A 48 -22.84 8.06 -28.57
C ARG A 48 -21.69 7.16 -29.05
N SER A 49 -20.65 6.96 -28.23
CA SER A 49 -19.51 6.12 -28.59
C SER A 49 -19.90 4.63 -28.54
N PRO A 50 -19.62 3.84 -29.59
CA PRO A 50 -19.89 2.40 -29.61
C PRO A 50 -19.24 1.66 -28.44
N ALA A 51 -18.02 2.04 -28.05
CA ALA A 51 -17.34 1.45 -26.89
C ALA A 51 -18.09 1.72 -25.58
N THR A 52 -18.61 2.93 -25.38
CA THR A 52 -19.37 3.27 -24.17
C THR A 52 -20.71 2.52 -24.14
N ILE A 53 -21.37 2.38 -25.28
CA ILE A 53 -22.62 1.60 -25.40
C ILE A 53 -22.36 0.12 -25.09
N LEU A 54 -21.32 -0.47 -25.68
CA LEU A 54 -20.94 -1.86 -25.43
C LEU A 54 -20.61 -2.09 -23.94
N TRP A 55 -19.85 -1.16 -23.35
CA TRP A 55 -19.53 -1.17 -21.95
C TRP A 55 -20.80 -1.15 -21.07
N ILE A 56 -21.71 -0.21 -21.29
CA ILE A 56 -22.98 -0.11 -20.54
C ILE A 56 -23.85 -1.36 -20.76
N PHE A 57 -23.91 -1.88 -21.98
CA PHE A 57 -24.67 -3.10 -22.30
C PHE A 57 -24.15 -4.31 -21.51
N LEU A 58 -22.83 -4.55 -21.52
CA LEU A 58 -22.23 -5.65 -20.75
C LEU A 58 -22.43 -5.45 -19.25
N TRP A 59 -22.33 -4.22 -18.78
CA TRP A 59 -22.59 -3.88 -17.40
C TRP A 59 -24.05 -4.22 -17.00
N ILE A 60 -25.04 -3.81 -17.78
CA ILE A 60 -26.46 -4.15 -17.54
C ILE A 60 -26.68 -5.66 -17.63
N SER A 61 -26.06 -6.35 -18.59
CA SER A 61 -26.15 -7.80 -18.74
C SER A 61 -25.63 -8.53 -17.49
N THR A 62 -24.47 -8.11 -16.97
CA THR A 62 -23.91 -8.62 -15.71
C THR A 62 -24.83 -8.32 -14.53
N ALA A 63 -25.44 -7.14 -14.47
CA ALA A 63 -26.40 -6.81 -13.41
C ALA A 63 -27.70 -7.62 -13.50
N LEU A 64 -28.17 -7.94 -14.72
CA LEU A 64 -29.41 -8.66 -14.97
C LEU A 64 -29.36 -10.13 -14.49
N THR A 65 -28.17 -10.71 -14.30
CA THR A 65 -28.03 -12.04 -13.70
C THR A 65 -28.64 -12.11 -12.30
N TYR A 66 -28.67 -10.99 -11.57
CA TYR A 66 -29.39 -10.86 -10.30
C TYR A 66 -30.90 -11.18 -10.44
N TRP A 67 -31.55 -10.65 -11.47
CA TRP A 67 -32.98 -10.89 -11.69
C TRP A 67 -33.24 -12.37 -12.02
N LEU A 68 -32.35 -13.00 -12.80
CA LEU A 68 -32.43 -14.43 -13.09
C LEU A 68 -32.27 -15.30 -11.84
N PHE A 69 -31.53 -14.85 -10.82
CA PHE A 69 -31.49 -15.52 -9.52
C PHE A 69 -32.82 -15.44 -8.78
N PHE A 70 -33.44 -14.26 -8.72
CA PHE A 70 -34.76 -14.10 -8.10
C PHE A 70 -35.87 -14.87 -8.83
N ALA A 71 -35.75 -15.00 -10.15
CA ALA A 71 -36.65 -15.82 -10.96
C ALA A 71 -36.37 -17.33 -10.84
N GLY A 72 -35.36 -17.75 -10.05
CA GLY A 72 -35.05 -19.15 -9.78
C GLY A 72 -34.21 -19.86 -10.84
N PHE A 73 -33.72 -19.15 -11.87
CA PHE A 73 -32.95 -19.74 -12.97
C PHE A 73 -31.47 -19.93 -12.66
N LEU A 74 -30.90 -19.14 -11.74
CA LEU A 74 -29.48 -19.18 -11.41
C LEU A 74 -29.25 -19.56 -9.93
N PRO A 75 -28.33 -20.48 -9.62
CA PRO A 75 -27.95 -20.82 -8.25
C PRO A 75 -26.94 -19.83 -7.66
N LYS A 76 -26.81 -19.76 -6.32
CA LYS A 76 -25.88 -18.83 -5.65
C LYS A 76 -24.42 -18.98 -6.10
N TRP A 77 -23.94 -20.21 -6.32
CA TRP A 77 -22.56 -20.47 -6.72
C TRP A 77 -22.19 -19.86 -8.09
N PHE A 78 -23.18 -19.62 -8.96
CA PHE A 78 -22.95 -18.96 -10.25
C PHE A 78 -22.33 -17.58 -10.07
N PHE A 79 -22.76 -16.82 -9.05
CA PHE A 79 -22.24 -15.48 -8.78
C PHE A 79 -20.79 -15.51 -8.28
N CYS A 80 -20.40 -16.55 -7.56
CA CYS A 80 -19.00 -16.78 -7.20
C CYS A 80 -18.16 -16.97 -8.48
N LEU A 81 -18.63 -17.81 -9.40
CA LEU A 81 -17.95 -18.05 -10.67
C LEU A 81 -17.91 -16.78 -11.53
N GLN A 82 -19.02 -16.05 -11.63
CA GLN A 82 -19.12 -14.80 -12.39
C GLN A 82 -18.12 -13.76 -11.88
N PHE A 83 -18.02 -13.57 -10.56
CA PHE A 83 -17.02 -12.69 -9.96
C PHE A 83 -15.58 -13.18 -10.20
N VAL A 84 -15.30 -14.48 -10.00
CA VAL A 84 -13.97 -15.04 -10.22
C VAL A 84 -13.52 -14.86 -11.68
N ILE A 85 -14.39 -15.06 -12.66
CA ILE A 85 -14.07 -14.86 -14.08
C ILE A 85 -13.66 -13.40 -14.33
N TRP A 86 -14.46 -12.43 -13.90
CA TRP A 86 -14.13 -11.02 -14.12
C TRP A 86 -12.90 -10.57 -13.35
N ARG A 87 -12.70 -11.09 -12.13
CA ARG A 87 -11.50 -10.86 -11.33
C ARG A 87 -10.25 -11.38 -12.03
N LEU A 88 -10.30 -12.60 -12.58
CA LEU A 88 -9.19 -13.17 -13.33
C LEU A 88 -8.96 -12.42 -14.64
N MET A 89 -10.01 -11.96 -15.33
CA MET A 89 -9.86 -11.10 -16.52
C MET A 89 -9.18 -9.77 -16.18
N TYR A 90 -9.53 -9.17 -15.05
CA TYR A 90 -8.87 -7.97 -14.55
C TYR A 90 -7.41 -8.27 -14.23
N ASN A 91 -7.12 -9.17 -13.28
CA ASN A 91 -5.77 -9.29 -12.74
C ASN A 91 -4.84 -10.15 -13.60
N VAL A 92 -5.32 -11.28 -14.13
CA VAL A 92 -4.53 -12.17 -14.98
C VAL A 92 -4.63 -11.76 -16.45
N GLY A 93 -5.84 -11.47 -16.95
CA GLY A 93 -6.06 -11.10 -18.35
C GLY A 93 -5.31 -9.83 -18.74
N LEU A 94 -5.59 -8.71 -18.05
CA LEU A 94 -4.84 -7.46 -18.28
C LEU A 94 -3.37 -7.61 -17.87
N GLY A 95 -3.07 -8.35 -16.81
CA GLY A 95 -1.70 -8.66 -16.39
C GLY A 95 -0.85 -9.30 -17.49
N VAL A 96 -1.38 -10.30 -18.21
CA VAL A 96 -0.68 -10.95 -19.33
C VAL A 96 -0.49 -9.98 -20.50
N ILE A 97 -1.51 -9.16 -20.81
CA ILE A 97 -1.42 -8.14 -21.87
C ILE A 97 -0.30 -7.15 -21.55
N LEU A 98 -0.30 -6.59 -20.34
CA LEU A 98 0.68 -5.59 -19.89
C LEU A 98 2.07 -6.19 -19.75
N TYR A 99 2.20 -7.41 -19.22
CA TYR A 99 3.48 -8.10 -19.12
C TYR A 99 4.11 -8.32 -20.50
N ARG A 100 3.33 -8.76 -21.50
CA ARG A 100 3.82 -8.92 -22.88
C ARG A 100 4.11 -7.58 -23.54
N GLN A 101 3.30 -6.55 -23.27
CA GLN A 101 3.55 -5.20 -23.78
C GLN A 101 4.87 -4.65 -23.23
N SER A 102 5.11 -4.72 -21.93
CA SER A 102 6.32 -4.18 -21.31
C SER A 102 7.60 -4.92 -21.67
N ASN A 103 7.54 -6.23 -21.95
CA ASN A 103 8.75 -7.01 -22.28
C ASN A 103 9.04 -7.09 -23.77
N GLN A 104 8.00 -7.07 -24.62
CA GLN A 104 8.12 -7.44 -26.03
C GLN A 104 7.36 -6.48 -26.97
N GLY A 105 6.72 -5.43 -26.45
CA GLY A 105 5.83 -4.58 -27.26
C GLY A 105 4.67 -5.37 -27.87
N GLY A 106 4.19 -6.42 -27.19
CA GLY A 106 3.24 -7.39 -27.74
C GLY A 106 1.90 -6.78 -28.14
N PHE A 107 1.33 -5.89 -27.32
CA PHE A 107 0.05 -5.26 -27.62
C PHE A 107 0.17 -4.22 -28.75
N LEU A 108 1.24 -3.44 -28.75
CA LEU A 108 1.59 -2.53 -29.84
C LEU A 108 1.76 -3.28 -31.17
N SER A 109 2.43 -4.43 -31.14
CA SER A 109 2.60 -5.29 -32.32
C SER A 109 1.27 -5.84 -32.83
N PHE A 110 0.39 -6.26 -31.92
CA PHE A 110 -0.99 -6.67 -32.25
C PHE A 110 -1.76 -5.52 -32.92
N PHE A 111 -1.69 -4.32 -32.36
CA PHE A 111 -2.33 -3.14 -32.91
C PHE A 111 -1.85 -2.84 -34.34
N ARG A 112 -0.52 -2.79 -34.56
CA ARG A 112 0.08 -2.50 -35.88
C ARG A 112 -0.26 -3.55 -36.95
N ARG A 113 -0.32 -4.83 -36.56
CA ARG A 113 -0.54 -5.96 -37.50
C ARG A 113 -2.00 -6.22 -37.82
N ILE A 114 -2.91 -6.01 -36.85
CA ILE A 114 -4.31 -6.41 -37.00
C ILE A 114 -5.23 -5.18 -37.09
N VAL A 115 -5.12 -4.27 -36.13
CA VAL A 115 -6.05 -3.13 -36.03
C VAL A 115 -5.76 -2.10 -37.11
N LYS A 116 -4.50 -1.68 -37.25
CA LYS A 116 -4.06 -0.68 -38.23
C LYS A 116 -4.17 -1.15 -39.68
N GLN A 117 -4.23 -2.47 -39.91
CA GLN A 117 -4.41 -3.04 -41.27
C GLN A 117 -5.88 -3.18 -41.67
N ASN A 118 -6.83 -2.98 -40.75
CA ASN A 118 -8.25 -3.19 -41.00
C ASN A 118 -9.04 -1.86 -40.91
N PRO A 119 -9.53 -1.31 -42.04
CA PRO A 119 -10.29 -0.05 -42.04
C PRO A 119 -11.55 -0.07 -41.19
N ALA A 120 -12.20 -1.23 -41.00
CA ALA A 120 -13.38 -1.33 -40.15
C ALA A 120 -13.02 -1.18 -38.66
N LEU A 121 -11.89 -1.74 -38.22
CA LEU A 121 -11.41 -1.61 -36.85
C LEU A 121 -10.93 -0.19 -36.57
N ILE A 122 -10.29 0.47 -37.53
CA ILE A 122 -9.91 1.88 -37.43
C ILE A 122 -11.16 2.76 -37.24
N ARG A 123 -12.16 2.65 -38.13
CA ARG A 123 -13.41 3.41 -37.99
C ARG A 123 -14.12 3.12 -36.66
N GLY A 124 -14.10 1.87 -36.21
CA GLY A 124 -14.63 1.47 -34.92
C GLY A 124 -13.91 2.14 -33.75
N LEU A 125 -12.58 2.21 -33.80
CA LEU A 125 -11.76 2.87 -32.79
C LEU A 125 -11.98 4.40 -32.78
N GLU A 126 -11.98 5.02 -33.96
CA GLU A 126 -12.17 6.47 -34.10
C GLU A 126 -13.54 6.95 -33.64
N SER A 127 -14.59 6.19 -33.93
CA SER A 127 -15.94 6.47 -33.42
C SER A 127 -16.09 6.19 -31.92
N SER A 128 -15.21 5.38 -31.35
CA SER A 128 -15.29 4.96 -29.95
C SER A 128 -14.57 5.91 -28.99
N ILE A 129 -13.55 6.63 -29.45
CA ILE A 129 -12.74 7.51 -28.60
C ILE A 129 -13.36 8.91 -28.54
N VAL A 130 -13.59 9.38 -27.32
CA VAL A 130 -14.08 10.74 -27.06
C VAL A 130 -13.13 11.39 -26.06
N PHE A 131 -12.64 12.58 -26.40
CA PHE A 131 -11.79 13.40 -25.53
C PHE A 131 -12.62 14.31 -24.63
N GLU A 132 -11.97 14.87 -23.61
CA GLU A 132 -12.61 15.78 -22.66
C GLU A 132 -12.92 17.14 -23.31
N SER A 133 -12.00 17.61 -24.16
CA SER A 133 -12.13 18.82 -24.97
C SER A 133 -13.13 18.62 -26.11
N GLU A 134 -13.99 19.62 -26.34
CA GLU A 134 -15.04 19.50 -27.34
C GLU A 134 -14.52 19.61 -28.78
N ASP A 135 -13.45 20.36 -28.97
CA ASP A 135 -12.90 20.77 -30.26
C ASP A 135 -12.02 19.69 -30.92
N THR A 136 -11.66 18.65 -30.19
CA THR A 136 -10.69 17.64 -30.64
C THR A 136 -11.41 16.36 -31.05
N VAL A 137 -11.29 16.00 -32.34
CA VAL A 137 -11.79 14.74 -32.89
C VAL A 137 -10.62 13.78 -33.01
N TYR A 138 -10.74 12.59 -32.42
CA TYR A 138 -9.70 11.57 -32.54
C TYR A 138 -9.64 11.04 -33.98
N LYS A 139 -8.45 11.13 -34.57
CA LYS A 139 -8.09 10.48 -35.83
C LYS A 139 -6.79 9.71 -35.65
N ILE A 140 -6.75 8.49 -36.14
CA ILE A 140 -5.63 7.58 -35.88
C ILE A 140 -4.31 8.11 -36.47
N GLU A 141 -4.36 8.85 -37.59
CA GLU A 141 -3.18 9.36 -38.29
C GLU A 141 -2.51 10.54 -37.56
N GLN A 142 -3.21 11.18 -36.61
CA GLN A 142 -2.71 12.35 -35.89
C GLN A 142 -1.84 11.99 -34.68
N PHE A 143 -1.87 10.73 -34.26
CA PHE A 143 -1.21 10.28 -33.04
C PHE A 143 -0.27 9.10 -33.32
N PRO A 144 0.79 8.93 -32.51
CA PRO A 144 1.70 7.80 -32.64
C PRO A 144 0.99 6.47 -32.34
N ASP A 145 1.52 5.38 -32.89
CA ASP A 145 0.94 4.05 -32.74
C ASP A 145 0.87 3.59 -31.28
N GLU A 146 1.82 4.01 -30.46
CA GLU A 146 1.89 3.76 -29.02
C GLU A 146 0.67 4.37 -28.30
N PHE A 147 0.32 5.62 -28.63
CA PHE A 147 -0.86 6.29 -28.09
C PHE A 147 -2.15 5.62 -28.59
N ASN A 148 -2.24 5.32 -29.89
CA ASN A 148 -3.42 4.68 -30.46
C ASN A 148 -3.65 3.27 -29.88
N ALA A 149 -2.58 2.50 -29.66
CA ALA A 149 -2.63 1.21 -28.99
C ALA A 149 -3.07 1.36 -27.53
N TRP A 150 -2.55 2.35 -26.81
CA TRP A 150 -3.01 2.65 -25.45
C TRP A 150 -4.51 3.00 -25.41
N MET A 151 -5.01 3.80 -26.35
CA MET A 151 -6.45 4.13 -26.40
C MET A 151 -7.33 2.91 -26.64
N LEU A 152 -6.92 1.97 -27.49
CA LEU A 152 -7.61 0.69 -27.64
C LEU A 152 -7.56 -0.13 -26.34
N PHE A 153 -6.41 -0.18 -25.68
CA PHE A 153 -6.25 -0.87 -24.40
C PHE A 153 -7.20 -0.30 -23.33
N ARG A 154 -7.38 1.02 -23.27
CA ARG A 154 -8.32 1.66 -22.35
C ARG A 154 -9.76 1.22 -22.51
N ILE A 155 -10.21 1.02 -23.75
CA ILE A 155 -11.57 0.49 -24.02
C ILE A 155 -11.73 -0.90 -23.40
N ILE A 156 -10.72 -1.76 -23.55
CA ILE A 156 -10.69 -3.11 -22.96
C ILE A 156 -10.73 -3.03 -21.43
N VAL A 157 -9.89 -2.16 -20.84
CA VAL A 157 -9.84 -1.93 -19.39
C VAL A 157 -11.21 -1.49 -18.85
N ASN A 158 -11.88 -0.54 -19.49
CA ASN A 158 -13.20 -0.06 -19.04
C ASN A 158 -14.25 -1.17 -19.00
N ILE A 159 -14.28 -2.03 -20.02
CA ILE A 159 -15.19 -3.17 -20.05
C ILE A 159 -14.88 -4.12 -18.89
N ILE A 160 -13.62 -4.49 -18.68
CA ILE A 160 -13.24 -5.48 -17.68
C ILE A 160 -13.43 -4.96 -16.25
N LEU A 161 -12.91 -3.78 -15.92
CA LEU A 161 -12.96 -3.22 -14.56
C LEU A 161 -14.39 -2.96 -14.10
N ALA A 162 -15.26 -2.48 -14.99
CA ALA A 162 -16.64 -2.23 -14.61
C ALA A 162 -17.42 -3.53 -14.38
N ASN A 163 -17.25 -4.55 -15.24
CA ASN A 163 -17.90 -5.83 -15.02
C ASN A 163 -17.35 -6.55 -13.78
N ASP A 164 -16.06 -6.39 -13.47
CA ASP A 164 -15.47 -6.87 -12.22
C ASP A 164 -16.12 -6.21 -10.98
N LEU A 165 -16.25 -4.89 -10.96
CA LEU A 165 -16.92 -4.19 -9.87
C LEU A 165 -18.39 -4.65 -9.71
N VAL A 166 -19.08 -4.86 -10.82
CA VAL A 166 -20.52 -5.08 -10.79
C VAL A 166 -20.85 -6.52 -10.48
N SER A 167 -20.06 -7.47 -11.00
CA SER A 167 -20.15 -8.85 -10.56
C SER A 167 -19.90 -8.98 -9.05
N TYR A 168 -19.00 -8.17 -8.46
CA TYR A 168 -18.82 -8.11 -7.01
C TYR A 168 -20.04 -7.52 -6.29
N ILE A 169 -20.65 -6.45 -6.81
CA ILE A 169 -21.87 -5.86 -6.23
C ILE A 169 -23.02 -6.89 -6.26
N VAL A 170 -23.26 -7.54 -7.40
CA VAL A 170 -24.32 -8.55 -7.53
C VAL A 170 -24.06 -9.74 -6.60
N LEU A 171 -22.83 -10.24 -6.56
CA LEU A 171 -22.41 -11.27 -5.61
C LEU A 171 -22.70 -10.85 -4.17
N SER A 172 -22.39 -9.60 -3.82
CA SER A 172 -22.60 -9.06 -2.48
C SER A 172 -24.08 -9.02 -2.09
N ILE A 173 -24.96 -8.64 -3.03
CA ILE A 173 -26.41 -8.61 -2.78
C ILE A 173 -26.95 -10.04 -2.62
N VAL A 174 -26.53 -10.99 -3.47
CA VAL A 174 -26.99 -12.40 -3.43
C VAL A 174 -26.59 -13.11 -2.14
N TYR A 175 -25.43 -12.75 -1.57
CA TYR A 175 -24.91 -13.29 -0.31
C TYR A 175 -25.20 -12.41 0.91
N CYS A 176 -26.00 -11.35 0.76
CA CYS A 176 -26.38 -10.48 1.87
C CYS A 176 -27.45 -11.15 2.75
N GLU A 177 -27.15 -11.30 4.03
CA GLU A 177 -28.14 -11.70 5.01
C GLU A 177 -28.95 -10.51 5.54
N PRO A 178 -30.22 -10.69 5.92
CA PRO A 178 -31.04 -9.62 6.46
C PRO A 178 -30.42 -9.03 7.73
N VAL A 179 -30.34 -7.70 7.81
CA VAL A 179 -29.78 -6.97 8.96
C VAL A 179 -30.83 -6.88 10.06
N ASP A 180 -30.48 -7.30 11.29
CA ASP A 180 -31.32 -7.10 12.45
C ASP A 180 -31.01 -5.74 13.11
N LEU A 181 -31.92 -4.78 12.95
CA LEU A 181 -31.76 -3.43 13.52
C LEU A 181 -31.87 -3.39 15.05
N ALA A 182 -32.32 -4.48 15.70
CA ALA A 182 -32.30 -4.59 17.15
C ALA A 182 -30.94 -5.07 17.69
N SER A 183 -30.11 -5.71 16.86
CA SER A 183 -28.81 -6.24 17.22
C SER A 183 -27.73 -5.15 17.16
N PRO A 184 -27.09 -4.78 18.30
CA PRO A 184 -25.99 -3.82 18.28
C PRO A 184 -24.81 -4.28 17.43
N ARG A 185 -24.59 -5.60 17.35
CA ARG A 185 -23.55 -6.20 16.50
C ARG A 185 -23.81 -5.91 15.03
N ASP A 186 -25.05 -6.08 14.58
CA ASP A 186 -25.45 -5.87 13.19
C ASP A 186 -25.36 -4.39 12.81
N ILE A 187 -25.80 -3.49 13.69
CA ILE A 187 -25.64 -2.04 13.52
C ILE A 187 -24.15 -1.69 13.39
N PHE A 188 -23.30 -2.20 14.28
CA PHE A 188 -21.87 -1.89 14.27
C PHE A 188 -21.18 -2.44 13.01
N SER A 189 -21.54 -3.66 12.59
CA SER A 189 -21.04 -4.31 11.38
C SER A 189 -21.44 -3.53 10.13
N PHE A 190 -22.69 -3.05 10.10
CA PHE A 190 -23.20 -2.18 9.04
C PHE A 190 -22.47 -0.85 8.98
N LEU A 191 -22.28 -0.18 10.13
CA LEU A 191 -21.56 1.09 10.21
C LEU A 191 -20.10 0.97 9.79
N ILE A 192 -19.37 -0.07 10.25
CA ILE A 192 -17.99 -0.32 9.83
C ILE A 192 -17.92 -0.54 8.32
N GLY A 193 -18.84 -1.32 7.76
CA GLY A 193 -18.84 -1.59 6.34
C GLY A 193 -19.15 -0.35 5.52
N LEU A 194 -20.12 0.47 5.96
CA LEU A 194 -20.41 1.75 5.32
C LEU A 194 -19.21 2.71 5.38
N CYS A 195 -18.57 2.83 6.54
CA CYS A 195 -17.34 3.62 6.69
C CYS A 195 -16.23 3.10 5.76
N SER A 196 -16.06 1.78 5.63
CA SER A 196 -15.08 1.17 4.73
C SER A 196 -15.36 1.49 3.25
N ILE A 197 -16.62 1.50 2.83
CA ILE A 197 -17.03 1.90 1.46
C ILE A 197 -16.71 3.38 1.23
N VAL A 198 -17.14 4.26 2.13
CA VAL A 198 -16.89 5.71 2.03
C VAL A 198 -15.38 6.00 2.00
N PHE A 199 -14.61 5.34 2.85
CA PHE A 199 -13.15 5.47 2.89
C PHE A 199 -12.48 4.96 1.61
N ALA A 200 -12.93 3.84 1.05
CA ALA A 200 -12.40 3.32 -0.21
C ALA A 200 -12.70 4.24 -1.39
N LEU A 201 -13.93 4.78 -1.46
CA LEU A 201 -14.31 5.77 -2.48
C LEU A 201 -13.45 7.02 -2.37
N TRP A 202 -13.33 7.59 -1.17
CA TRP A 202 -12.45 8.73 -0.91
C TRP A 202 -11.00 8.46 -1.33
N SER A 203 -10.46 7.30 -0.92
CA SER A 203 -9.07 6.91 -1.24
C SER A 203 -8.85 6.78 -2.75
N LYS A 204 -9.81 6.19 -3.49
CA LYS A 204 -9.72 6.06 -4.96
C LYS A 204 -9.85 7.40 -5.66
N THR A 205 -10.78 8.26 -5.22
CA THR A 205 -10.95 9.60 -5.80
C THR A 205 -9.71 10.48 -5.58
N ASP A 206 -9.14 10.48 -4.37
CA ASP A 206 -7.93 11.26 -4.08
C ASP A 206 -6.71 10.69 -4.82
N ALA A 207 -6.60 9.36 -4.95
CA ALA A 207 -5.54 8.75 -5.75
C ALA A 207 -5.65 9.16 -7.23
N HIS A 208 -6.85 9.09 -7.81
CA HIS A 208 -7.10 9.48 -9.20
C HIS A 208 -6.78 10.96 -9.46
N ARG A 209 -7.09 11.86 -8.50
CA ARG A 209 -6.73 13.28 -8.58
C ARG A 209 -5.23 13.49 -8.74
N VAL A 210 -4.42 12.69 -8.06
CA VAL A 210 -2.95 12.84 -8.05
C VAL A 210 -2.33 12.29 -9.33
N ILE A 211 -2.71 11.07 -9.73
CA ILE A 211 -2.04 10.37 -10.83
C ILE A 211 -2.64 10.68 -12.21
N GLY A 212 -3.91 11.09 -12.27
CA GLY A 212 -4.65 11.32 -13.51
C GLY A 212 -4.97 10.06 -14.32
N ASP A 213 -5.66 10.23 -15.45
CA ASP A 213 -6.09 9.11 -16.29
C ASP A 213 -4.92 8.31 -16.86
N TYR A 214 -3.83 8.97 -17.22
CA TYR A 214 -2.67 8.32 -17.82
C TYR A 214 -2.16 7.12 -16.99
N ALA A 215 -1.89 7.33 -15.69
CA ALA A 215 -1.43 6.25 -14.83
C ALA A 215 -2.56 5.31 -14.40
N TRP A 216 -3.80 5.80 -14.28
CA TRP A 216 -4.96 4.95 -13.96
C TRP A 216 -5.18 3.81 -14.98
N TYR A 217 -4.78 4.04 -16.24
CA TYR A 217 -4.84 3.06 -17.32
C TYR A 217 -3.45 2.53 -17.72
N TRP A 218 -2.45 2.53 -16.84
CA TRP A 218 -1.12 1.97 -17.09
C TRP A 218 -0.46 2.50 -18.37
N GLY A 219 -0.58 3.81 -18.65
CA GLY A 219 -0.07 4.42 -19.88
C GLY A 219 1.44 4.33 -20.04
N ASP A 220 2.19 4.21 -18.95
CA ASP A 220 3.63 4.03 -18.90
C ASP A 220 4.12 2.70 -19.51
N PHE A 221 3.22 1.72 -19.70
CA PHE A 221 3.51 0.52 -20.49
C PHE A 221 3.62 0.79 -22.00
N PHE A 222 3.19 1.96 -22.48
CA PHE A 222 3.14 2.30 -23.90
C PHE A 222 4.09 3.43 -24.28
N PHE A 223 4.09 4.51 -23.50
CA PHE A 223 4.93 5.70 -23.70
C PHE A 223 5.10 6.40 -22.36
N LEU A 224 6.14 7.20 -22.16
CA LEU A 224 6.37 7.95 -20.91
C LEU A 224 5.68 9.32 -20.95
N LEU A 225 5.37 9.88 -19.79
CA LEU A 225 4.86 11.25 -19.67
C LEU A 225 5.93 12.14 -19.02
N ASP A 226 6.21 13.30 -19.61
CA ASP A 226 7.13 14.32 -19.09
C ASP A 226 6.46 15.07 -17.92
N LYS A 227 6.27 14.36 -16.80
CA LYS A 227 5.61 14.88 -15.60
C LYS A 227 6.29 14.33 -14.35
N ASP A 228 6.64 15.23 -13.44
CA ASP A 228 7.18 14.84 -12.14
C ASP A 228 6.13 14.10 -11.29
N LEU A 229 6.57 13.05 -10.60
CA LEU A 229 5.77 12.32 -9.61
C LEU A 229 5.51 13.22 -8.40
N VAL A 230 4.33 13.85 -8.35
CA VAL A 230 3.89 14.62 -7.19
C VAL A 230 3.27 13.70 -6.16
N PHE A 231 3.93 13.57 -5.01
CA PHE A 231 3.41 12.80 -3.89
C PHE A 231 2.59 13.68 -2.94
N ASP A 232 1.30 13.82 -3.23
CA ASP A 232 0.31 14.58 -2.43
C ASP A 232 -0.83 13.68 -1.93
N GLY A 233 -1.49 14.11 -0.85
CA GLY A 233 -2.69 13.46 -0.30
C GLY A 233 -2.46 12.00 0.11
N ILE A 234 -3.32 11.10 -0.39
CA ILE A 234 -3.32 9.68 -0.04
C ILE A 234 -1.97 8.96 -0.31
N PHE A 235 -1.19 9.41 -1.29
CA PHE A 235 0.14 8.86 -1.60
C PHE A 235 1.23 9.25 -0.59
N GLN A 236 0.95 10.18 0.32
CA GLN A 236 1.83 10.43 1.49
C GLN A 236 1.56 9.44 2.62
N MET A 237 0.35 8.89 2.67
CA MET A 237 -0.12 8.00 3.73
C MET A 237 0.12 6.53 3.40
N PHE A 238 0.00 6.14 2.13
CA PHE A 238 0.07 4.74 1.68
C PHE A 238 0.89 4.57 0.40
N PRO A 239 1.60 3.44 0.23
CA PRO A 239 2.44 3.18 -0.95
C PRO A 239 1.66 3.02 -2.24
N HIS A 240 0.64 2.16 -2.23
CA HIS A 240 -0.19 1.89 -3.40
C HIS A 240 -1.66 2.05 -3.00
N PRO A 241 -2.14 3.29 -2.80
CA PRO A 241 -3.47 3.53 -2.23
C PRO A 241 -4.60 2.93 -3.07
N MET A 242 -4.43 2.83 -4.39
CA MET A 242 -5.39 2.18 -5.29
C MET A 242 -5.54 0.67 -5.06
N TYR A 243 -4.44 0.02 -4.65
CA TYR A 243 -4.33 -1.44 -4.51
C TYR A 243 -4.31 -1.90 -3.05
N THR A 244 -4.31 -0.98 -2.08
CA THR A 244 -4.30 -1.29 -0.65
C THR A 244 -5.56 -0.73 0.01
N VAL A 245 -5.52 0.51 0.52
CA VAL A 245 -6.64 1.14 1.22
C VAL A 245 -7.87 1.37 0.35
N GLY A 246 -7.69 1.51 -0.97
CA GLY A 246 -8.77 1.55 -1.94
C GLY A 246 -9.59 0.26 -2.04
N TYR A 247 -9.10 -0.85 -1.46
CA TYR A 247 -9.81 -2.12 -1.35
C TYR A 247 -10.46 -2.33 0.03
N ALA A 248 -10.47 -1.31 0.92
CA ALA A 248 -11.11 -1.43 2.24
C ALA A 248 -12.58 -1.88 2.18
N PHE A 249 -13.32 -1.47 1.14
CA PHE A 249 -14.71 -1.92 0.94
C PHE A 249 -14.84 -3.44 0.81
N MET A 250 -13.82 -4.14 0.29
CA MET A 250 -13.83 -5.60 0.19
C MET A 250 -13.77 -6.31 1.54
N TYR A 251 -13.41 -5.61 2.62
CA TYR A 251 -13.49 -6.14 3.98
C TYR A 251 -14.74 -5.67 4.71
N GLY A 252 -15.21 -4.46 4.38
CA GLY A 252 -16.43 -3.89 4.93
C GLY A 252 -17.71 -4.56 4.43
N VAL A 253 -17.82 -4.81 3.12
CA VAL A 253 -19.03 -5.37 2.50
C VAL A 253 -19.36 -6.79 3.00
N PRO A 254 -18.40 -7.73 3.11
CA PRO A 254 -18.67 -9.04 3.73
C PRO A 254 -19.14 -8.95 5.17
N LEU A 255 -18.64 -7.96 5.93
CA LEU A 255 -19.05 -7.72 7.30
C LEU A 255 -20.50 -7.22 7.36
N MET A 256 -20.91 -6.33 6.45
CA MET A 256 -22.32 -5.90 6.32
C MET A 256 -23.23 -7.05 5.90
N ALA A 257 -22.75 -7.87 4.96
CA ALA A 257 -23.49 -9.01 4.42
C ALA A 257 -23.55 -10.21 5.39
N LYS A 258 -22.77 -10.18 6.49
CA LYS A 258 -22.59 -11.28 7.45
C LYS A 258 -22.17 -12.60 6.79
N SER A 259 -21.37 -12.53 5.73
CA SER A 259 -21.08 -13.70 4.87
C SER A 259 -19.60 -14.05 4.83
N TYR A 260 -19.25 -15.23 5.35
CA TYR A 260 -17.89 -15.79 5.24
C TYR A 260 -17.51 -16.10 3.79
N THR A 261 -18.45 -16.61 2.97
CA THR A 261 -18.18 -16.86 1.54
C THR A 261 -17.80 -15.58 0.82
N LEU A 262 -18.54 -14.49 1.07
CA LEU A 262 -18.22 -13.18 0.49
C LEU A 262 -16.87 -12.66 0.99
N PHE A 263 -16.54 -12.90 2.27
CA PHE A 263 -15.23 -12.54 2.83
C PHE A 263 -14.07 -13.25 2.13
N TYR A 264 -14.17 -14.56 1.91
CA TYR A 264 -13.11 -15.32 1.21
C TYR A 264 -12.96 -14.90 -0.25
N LEU A 265 -14.07 -14.65 -0.96
CA LEU A 265 -14.02 -14.13 -2.33
C LEU A 265 -13.43 -12.72 -2.37
N SER A 266 -13.69 -11.91 -1.36
CA SER A 266 -13.11 -10.57 -1.23
C SER A 266 -11.61 -10.60 -0.98
N ILE A 267 -11.14 -11.52 -0.12
CA ILE A 267 -9.71 -11.79 0.06
C ILE A 267 -9.09 -12.23 -1.28
N PHE A 268 -9.71 -13.18 -1.98
CA PHE A 268 -9.24 -13.63 -3.29
C PHE A 268 -9.12 -12.47 -4.28
N GLY A 269 -10.13 -11.60 -4.33
CA GLY A 269 -10.15 -10.41 -5.18
C GLY A 269 -9.00 -9.45 -4.86
N HIS A 270 -8.79 -9.13 -3.59
CA HIS A 270 -7.71 -8.22 -3.17
C HIS A 270 -6.32 -8.84 -3.33
N LEU A 271 -6.13 -10.12 -2.97
CA LEU A 271 -4.87 -10.83 -3.19
C LEU A 271 -4.52 -10.92 -4.68
N SER A 272 -5.50 -11.10 -5.56
CA SER A 272 -5.28 -11.07 -7.02
C SER A 272 -4.76 -9.71 -7.47
N GLN A 273 -5.25 -8.62 -6.87
CA GLN A 273 -4.75 -7.27 -7.14
C GLN A 273 -3.32 -7.06 -6.63
N LEU A 274 -3.02 -7.51 -5.43
CA LEU A 274 -1.66 -7.42 -4.87
C LEU A 274 -0.68 -8.28 -5.67
N LEU A 275 -1.12 -9.43 -6.19
CA LEU A 275 -0.31 -10.29 -7.05
C LEU A 275 -0.04 -9.64 -8.41
N PHE A 276 -1.05 -8.99 -9.01
CA PHE A 276 -0.86 -8.18 -10.21
C PHE A 276 0.18 -7.07 -9.98
N LEU A 277 0.07 -6.35 -8.86
CA LEU A 277 1.04 -5.33 -8.47
C LEU A 277 2.46 -5.91 -8.34
N ALA A 278 2.61 -7.01 -7.62
CA ALA A 278 3.91 -7.61 -7.36
C ALA A 278 4.57 -8.26 -8.59
N LEU A 279 3.79 -8.88 -9.49
CA LEU A 279 4.30 -9.65 -10.62
C LEU A 279 4.35 -8.90 -11.95
N VAL A 280 3.54 -7.85 -12.12
CA VAL A 280 3.41 -7.14 -13.40
C VAL A 280 3.84 -5.69 -13.25
N GLU A 281 3.23 -4.96 -12.33
CA GLU A 281 3.41 -3.50 -12.23
C GLU A 281 4.75 -3.13 -11.58
N ASN A 282 5.10 -3.67 -10.41
CA ASN A 282 6.38 -3.38 -9.77
C ASN A 282 7.58 -3.74 -10.66
N PRO A 283 7.66 -4.94 -11.29
CA PRO A 283 8.75 -5.26 -12.20
C PRO A 283 8.80 -4.38 -13.46
N HIS A 284 7.67 -3.78 -13.87
CA HIS A 284 7.65 -2.76 -14.92
C HIS A 284 8.24 -1.45 -14.40
N ILE A 285 7.73 -0.95 -13.26
CA ILE A 285 8.21 0.28 -12.61
C ILE A 285 9.72 0.22 -12.38
N ASP A 286 10.23 -0.90 -11.87
CA ASP A 286 11.64 -1.06 -11.59
C ASP A 286 12.50 -0.99 -12.86
N ARG A 287 12.04 -1.56 -13.98
CA ARG A 287 12.76 -1.50 -15.25
C ARG A 287 12.69 -0.12 -15.90
N THR A 288 11.56 0.56 -15.77
CA THR A 288 11.31 1.85 -16.43
C THR A 288 11.95 3.00 -15.66
N TYR A 289 11.81 3.03 -14.33
CA TYR A 289 12.18 4.18 -13.50
C TYR A 289 13.45 3.98 -12.67
N ASN A 290 13.77 2.76 -12.19
CA ASN A 290 15.00 2.59 -11.39
C ASN A 290 16.28 2.61 -12.24
N VAL A 291 16.21 2.23 -13.52
CA VAL A 291 17.34 2.37 -14.46
C VAL A 291 17.72 3.83 -14.68
N MET A 292 16.74 4.74 -14.54
CA MET A 292 16.95 6.18 -14.70
C MET A 292 17.58 6.84 -13.46
N ARG A 293 17.69 6.14 -12.32
CA ARG A 293 18.34 6.68 -11.12
C ARG A 293 19.84 6.45 -11.19
N SER A 294 20.62 7.52 -11.40
CA SER A 294 22.08 7.47 -11.28
C SER A 294 22.50 7.17 -9.84
N ARG A 295 23.49 6.28 -9.66
CA ARG A 295 24.11 6.04 -8.35
C ARG A 295 24.84 7.30 -7.91
N THR A 296 24.66 7.68 -6.66
CA THR A 296 25.38 8.82 -6.06
C THR A 296 26.82 8.39 -5.74
N ASN A 297 27.77 9.33 -5.72
CA ASN A 297 29.13 9.04 -5.26
C ASN A 297 29.15 8.44 -3.83
N ASP A 298 28.23 8.87 -2.96
CA ASP A 298 28.08 8.30 -1.61
C ASP A 298 27.64 6.83 -1.62
N ASP A 299 26.81 6.43 -2.60
CA ASP A 299 26.34 5.04 -2.74
C ASP A 299 27.52 4.13 -3.15
N ILE A 300 28.41 4.64 -4.01
CA ILE A 300 29.63 3.94 -4.44
C ILE A 300 30.59 3.80 -3.27
N LEU A 301 30.90 4.91 -2.56
CA LEU A 301 31.80 4.88 -1.40
C LEU A 301 31.31 3.94 -0.31
N ARG A 302 29.99 3.92 -0.07
CA ARG A 302 29.37 3.00 0.89
C ARG A 302 29.54 1.54 0.47
N ASP A 303 29.31 1.23 -0.81
CA ASP A 303 29.48 -0.12 -1.32
C ASP A 303 30.94 -0.57 -1.23
N ASP A 304 31.90 0.32 -1.49
CA ASP A 304 33.34 0.04 -1.37
C ASP A 304 33.70 -0.29 0.08
N ILE A 305 33.33 0.55 1.06
CA ILE A 305 33.65 0.29 2.48
C ILE A 305 33.01 -1.01 2.99
N LEU A 306 31.79 -1.32 2.54
CA LEU A 306 31.03 -2.45 3.06
C LEU A 306 31.39 -3.77 2.41
N TYR A 307 31.62 -3.79 1.09
CA TYR A 307 31.71 -5.01 0.29
C TYR A 307 33.03 -5.14 -0.49
N ASP A 308 34.06 -4.37 -0.13
CA ASP A 308 35.42 -4.61 -0.62
C ASP A 308 35.85 -6.07 -0.34
N GLU A 309 36.61 -6.65 -1.27
CA GLU A 309 36.97 -8.08 -1.22
C GLU A 309 37.98 -8.39 -0.10
N GLU A 310 38.85 -7.44 0.26
CA GLU A 310 39.91 -7.63 1.25
C GLU A 310 39.58 -6.97 2.59
N GLU A 311 39.04 -5.75 2.56
CA GLU A 311 38.81 -4.92 3.76
C GLU A 311 37.33 -4.70 4.09
N GLY A 312 36.40 -5.27 3.32
CA GLY A 312 34.96 -5.09 3.53
C GLY A 312 34.45 -5.63 4.87
N PHE A 313 33.53 -4.89 5.50
CA PHE A 313 32.87 -5.33 6.75
C PHE A 313 31.80 -6.42 6.53
N LEU A 314 31.28 -6.54 5.31
CA LEU A 314 30.19 -7.43 4.93
C LEU A 314 30.58 -8.29 3.72
N HIS A 315 30.24 -9.58 3.79
CA HIS A 315 30.31 -10.45 2.62
C HIS A 315 28.94 -10.51 1.93
N ARG A 316 28.94 -10.60 0.60
CA ARG A 316 27.68 -10.69 -0.18
C ARG A 316 26.82 -11.92 0.19
N ASN A 317 27.41 -12.93 0.83
CA ASN A 317 26.72 -14.16 1.24
C ASN A 317 26.48 -14.25 2.77
N GLU A 318 26.26 -13.14 3.47
CA GLU A 318 25.87 -13.22 4.89
C GLU A 318 24.56 -13.96 5.10
N LEU A 319 24.53 -14.75 6.18
CA LEU A 319 23.34 -15.47 6.61
C LEU A 319 22.37 -14.48 7.26
N ILE A 320 21.18 -14.36 6.70
CA ILE A 320 20.11 -13.49 7.19
C ILE A 320 18.88 -14.35 7.43
N LEU A 321 18.51 -14.47 8.70
CA LEU A 321 17.60 -15.48 9.21
C LEU A 321 18.08 -16.89 8.79
N LEU A 322 17.52 -17.44 7.71
CA LEU A 322 17.92 -18.70 7.07
C LEU A 322 18.29 -18.53 5.58
N ARG A 323 18.22 -17.30 5.05
CA ARG A 323 18.55 -16.98 3.66
C ARG A 323 20.08 -16.95 3.49
N ARG A 324 20.57 -17.50 2.38
CA ARG A 324 22.01 -17.64 2.06
C ARG A 324 22.78 -18.56 3.03
N PHE A 325 22.09 -19.54 3.61
CA PHE A 325 22.69 -20.58 4.45
C PHE A 325 23.78 -21.36 3.71
N SER A 326 24.92 -21.54 4.36
CA SER A 326 26.02 -22.37 3.86
C SER A 326 26.36 -23.48 4.88
N PRO A 327 26.20 -24.77 4.53
CA PRO A 327 26.47 -25.86 5.47
C PRO A 327 27.96 -25.97 5.89
N PHE A 328 28.87 -25.42 5.08
CA PHE A 328 30.31 -25.44 5.36
C PHE A 328 30.76 -24.29 6.25
N ARG A 329 29.89 -23.30 6.50
CA ARG A 329 30.21 -22.20 7.40
C ARG A 329 29.89 -22.61 8.83
N ALA A 330 30.90 -22.65 9.69
CA ALA A 330 30.76 -23.15 11.06
C ALA A 330 29.61 -22.47 11.84
N LYS A 331 29.47 -21.14 11.75
CA LYS A 331 28.38 -20.38 12.40
C LYS A 331 26.98 -20.80 11.90
N ASP A 332 26.84 -21.03 10.61
CA ASP A 332 25.58 -21.45 10.00
C ASP A 332 25.25 -22.90 10.42
N PHE A 333 26.22 -23.80 10.35
CA PHE A 333 26.08 -25.20 10.76
C PHE A 333 25.68 -25.33 12.24
N LEU A 334 26.31 -24.56 13.14
CA LEU A 334 25.95 -24.55 14.56
C LEU A 334 24.53 -24.02 14.80
N LEU A 335 24.09 -22.99 14.05
CA LEU A 335 22.70 -22.54 14.10
C LEU A 335 21.74 -23.65 13.65
N ALA A 336 22.07 -24.38 12.59
CA ALA A 336 21.25 -25.51 12.14
C ALA A 336 21.13 -26.62 13.21
N ILE A 337 22.22 -26.93 13.92
CA ILE A 337 22.19 -27.87 15.05
C ILE A 337 21.27 -27.35 16.16
N LEU A 338 21.36 -26.07 16.50
CA LEU A 338 20.52 -25.47 17.54
C LEU A 338 19.02 -25.48 17.17
N ILE A 339 18.71 -25.26 15.90
CA ILE A 339 17.35 -25.38 15.35
C ILE A 339 16.89 -26.84 15.46
N LEU A 340 17.74 -27.79 15.04
CA LEU A 340 17.43 -29.22 15.13
C LEU A 340 17.15 -29.65 16.57
N TYR A 341 17.95 -29.22 17.54
CA TYR A 341 17.67 -29.49 18.96
C TYR A 341 16.33 -28.94 19.40
N SER A 342 15.99 -27.72 18.98
CA SER A 342 14.70 -27.11 19.32
C SER A 342 13.52 -27.85 18.69
N LEU A 343 13.66 -28.35 17.46
CA LEU A 343 12.66 -29.18 16.79
C LEU A 343 12.48 -30.54 17.49
N LEU A 344 13.57 -31.18 17.91
CA LEU A 344 13.52 -32.47 18.61
C LEU A 344 12.77 -32.36 19.95
N LEU A 345 12.81 -31.21 20.62
CA LEU A 345 12.06 -30.98 21.86
C LEU A 345 10.54 -31.03 21.70
N ILE A 346 10.00 -30.89 20.48
CA ILE A 346 8.56 -31.07 20.23
C ILE A 346 8.15 -32.54 20.34
N ILE A 347 9.02 -33.44 19.88
CA ILE A 347 8.72 -34.88 19.79
C ILE A 347 8.88 -35.54 21.17
N ILE A 348 9.83 -35.05 21.96
CA ILE A 348 10.10 -35.56 23.31
C ILE A 348 9.00 -35.06 24.27
N PRO A 349 8.47 -35.90 25.17
CA PRO A 349 7.52 -35.47 26.19
C PRO A 349 8.19 -34.47 27.16
N THR A 350 8.01 -33.19 26.88
CA THR A 350 8.54 -32.08 27.68
C THR A 350 7.43 -31.45 28.52
N PRO A 351 7.77 -30.84 29.67
CA PRO A 351 6.82 -30.05 30.43
C PRO A 351 6.20 -28.94 29.57
N TRP A 352 4.90 -28.71 29.73
CA TRP A 352 4.15 -27.76 28.90
C TRP A 352 4.78 -26.36 28.88
N TRP A 353 5.34 -25.88 30.00
CA TRP A 353 5.96 -24.56 30.14
C TRP A 353 7.33 -24.39 29.47
N LEU A 354 7.98 -25.47 29.03
CA LEU A 354 9.35 -25.43 28.51
C LEU A 354 9.45 -24.55 27.25
N HIS A 355 8.54 -24.72 26.30
CA HIS A 355 8.55 -23.97 25.04
C HIS A 355 8.26 -22.48 25.25
N ALA A 356 7.35 -22.15 26.17
CA ALA A 356 7.09 -20.77 26.55
C ALA A 356 8.33 -20.12 27.19
N SER A 357 9.02 -20.87 28.07
CA SER A 357 10.25 -20.41 28.73
C SER A 357 11.39 -20.23 27.73
N GLN A 358 11.53 -21.13 26.77
CA GLN A 358 12.51 -21.04 25.70
C GLN A 358 12.28 -19.79 24.84
N HIS A 359 11.02 -19.47 24.52
CA HIS A 359 10.70 -18.25 23.78
C HIS A 359 11.01 -16.99 24.60
N ILE A 360 10.62 -16.95 25.88
CA ILE A 360 10.94 -15.82 26.77
C ILE A 360 12.45 -15.61 26.84
N PHE A 361 13.22 -16.68 26.99
CA PHE A 361 14.68 -16.62 26.99
C PHE A 361 15.23 -15.99 25.71
N TRP A 362 14.86 -16.49 24.53
CA TRP A 362 15.37 -15.95 23.27
C TRP A 362 14.92 -14.51 23.02
N ARG A 363 13.70 -14.17 23.41
CA ARG A 363 13.19 -12.79 23.34
C ARG A 363 13.99 -11.83 24.23
N LEU A 364 14.27 -12.22 25.47
CA LEU A 364 15.11 -11.44 26.38
C LEU A 364 16.56 -11.37 25.89
N PHE A 365 17.09 -12.46 25.33
CA PHE A 365 18.41 -12.46 24.72
C PHE A 365 18.49 -11.43 23.58
N LEU A 366 17.54 -11.46 22.66
CA LEU A 366 17.49 -10.55 21.51
C LEU A 366 17.32 -9.08 21.91
N ASN A 367 16.31 -8.76 22.74
CA ASN A 367 15.97 -7.36 23.01
C ASN A 367 16.67 -6.77 24.23
N ALA A 368 16.94 -7.57 25.28
CA ALA A 368 17.59 -7.07 26.49
C ALA A 368 19.11 -7.27 26.47
N ILE A 369 19.59 -8.49 26.21
CA ILE A 369 21.05 -8.78 26.26
C ILE A 369 21.76 -8.10 25.10
N LEU A 370 21.33 -8.33 23.85
CA LEU A 370 21.96 -7.68 22.70
C LEU A 370 21.73 -6.16 22.69
N GLY A 371 20.58 -5.70 23.21
CA GLY A 371 20.33 -4.27 23.43
C GLY A 371 21.29 -3.62 24.44
N LEU A 372 21.63 -4.33 25.53
CA LEU A 372 22.65 -3.88 26.47
C LEU A 372 24.04 -3.83 25.83
N VAL A 373 24.38 -4.79 24.97
CA VAL A 373 25.63 -4.80 24.20
C VAL A 373 25.71 -3.55 23.33
N LEU A 374 24.68 -3.23 22.54
CA LEU A 374 24.62 -2.01 21.73
C LEU A 374 24.69 -0.74 22.57
N HIS A 375 23.97 -0.70 23.69
CA HIS A 375 24.01 0.45 24.59
C HIS A 375 25.42 0.69 25.15
N ARG A 376 26.12 -0.39 25.56
CA ARG A 376 27.51 -0.30 26.05
C ARG A 376 28.50 0.02 24.95
N GLU A 377 28.29 -0.49 23.73
CA GLU A 377 29.12 -0.15 22.58
C GLU A 377 29.20 1.36 22.38
N VAL A 378 28.07 2.05 22.53
CA VAL A 378 27.98 3.52 22.40
C VAL A 378 28.47 4.24 23.65
N CYS A 379 28.01 3.85 24.84
CA CYS A 379 28.28 4.60 26.07
C CYS A 379 29.69 4.39 26.64
N HIS A 380 30.33 3.26 26.35
CA HIS A 380 31.63 2.88 26.92
C HIS A 380 32.71 2.73 25.83
N ASN A 381 32.76 3.68 24.90
CA ASN A 381 33.79 3.81 23.87
C ASN A 381 34.12 2.49 23.15
N LYS A 382 33.13 1.94 22.42
CA LYS A 382 33.25 0.70 21.64
C LYS A 382 33.55 -0.54 22.50
N TRP A 383 32.85 -0.66 23.65
CA TRP A 383 33.08 -1.71 24.65
C TRP A 383 33.12 -3.13 24.08
N PHE A 384 32.17 -3.51 23.22
CA PHE A 384 32.14 -4.84 22.62
C PHE A 384 33.28 -4.99 21.61
N SER A 385 33.48 -3.99 20.74
CA SER A 385 34.55 -4.04 19.73
C SER A 385 35.95 -4.13 20.33
N ASN A 386 36.18 -3.53 21.50
CA ASN A 386 37.47 -3.58 22.20
C ASN A 386 37.86 -4.98 22.71
N HIS A 387 36.95 -5.97 22.70
CA HIS A 387 37.28 -7.36 23.03
C HIS A 387 37.93 -8.12 21.87
N TYR A 388 37.96 -7.54 20.68
CA TYR A 388 38.46 -8.16 19.45
C TYR A 388 39.66 -7.41 18.90
N LYS A 389 40.44 -8.07 18.03
CA LYS A 389 41.64 -7.44 17.44
C LYS A 389 41.29 -6.41 16.40
N THR A 390 40.24 -6.66 15.62
CA THR A 390 39.79 -5.78 14.53
C THR A 390 38.29 -5.51 14.63
N LEU A 391 37.86 -4.35 14.13
CA LEU A 391 36.45 -3.99 14.08
C LEU A 391 35.64 -4.95 13.19
N GLN A 392 36.25 -5.46 12.11
CA GLN A 392 35.64 -6.47 11.24
C GLN A 392 35.33 -7.76 12.01
N GLU A 393 36.27 -8.24 12.84
CA GLU A 393 36.09 -9.42 13.66
C GLU A 393 34.97 -9.21 14.70
N ALA A 394 34.99 -8.07 15.40
CA ALA A 394 33.92 -7.69 16.32
C ALA A 394 32.55 -7.70 15.62
N PHE A 395 32.44 -6.99 14.49
CA PHE A 395 31.19 -6.88 13.77
C PHE A 395 30.73 -8.24 13.21
N SER A 396 31.65 -9.11 12.76
CA SER A 396 31.33 -10.48 12.35
C SER A 396 30.71 -11.33 13.47
N ASN A 397 31.26 -11.22 14.69
CA ASN A 397 30.72 -11.90 15.87
C ASN A 397 29.36 -11.33 16.29
N TRP A 398 29.21 -10.00 16.28
CA TRP A 398 27.93 -9.33 16.54
C TRP A 398 26.84 -9.83 15.57
N ARG A 399 27.11 -9.83 14.26
CA ARG A 399 26.19 -10.32 13.23
C ARG A 399 25.73 -11.75 13.50
N THR A 400 26.66 -12.61 13.92
CA THR A 400 26.38 -14.01 14.24
C THR A 400 25.47 -14.14 15.45
N LEU A 401 25.74 -13.40 16.53
CA LEU A 401 24.91 -13.39 17.75
C LEU A 401 23.51 -12.84 17.47
N TYR A 402 23.43 -11.72 16.75
CA TYR A 402 22.18 -11.10 16.38
C TYR A 402 21.32 -12.00 15.50
N ASN A 403 21.89 -12.55 14.42
CA ASN A 403 21.15 -13.45 13.52
C ASN A 403 20.64 -14.70 14.25
N THR A 404 21.45 -15.27 15.15
CA THR A 404 21.06 -16.38 16.01
C THR A 404 19.88 -15.99 16.91
N GLY A 405 19.97 -14.84 17.58
CA GLY A 405 18.90 -14.31 18.43
C GLY A 405 17.58 -14.11 17.69
N VAL A 406 17.62 -13.45 16.52
CA VAL A 406 16.43 -13.24 15.67
C VAL A 406 15.84 -14.58 15.21
N THR A 407 16.67 -15.48 14.71
CA THR A 407 16.24 -16.78 14.18
C THR A 407 15.61 -17.63 15.26
N MET A 408 16.28 -17.78 16.41
CA MET A 408 15.79 -18.60 17.51
C MET A 408 14.56 -18.01 18.20
N THR A 409 14.43 -16.68 18.25
CA THR A 409 13.22 -16.03 18.77
C THR A 409 11.99 -16.38 17.93
N ASN A 410 12.12 -16.32 16.60
CA ASN A 410 11.02 -16.66 15.68
C ASN A 410 10.71 -18.17 15.70
N ILE A 411 11.74 -19.02 15.67
CA ILE A 411 11.56 -20.48 15.70
C ILE A 411 10.91 -20.90 17.02
N SER A 412 11.48 -20.53 18.17
CA SER A 412 10.92 -20.88 19.48
C SER A 412 9.47 -20.44 19.65
N TYR A 413 9.07 -19.29 19.08
CA TYR A 413 7.69 -18.82 19.09
C TYR A 413 6.76 -19.73 18.27
N ILE A 414 7.17 -20.10 17.05
CA ILE A 414 6.41 -21.02 16.19
C ILE A 414 6.30 -22.40 16.84
N LEU A 415 7.38 -22.92 17.42
CA LEU A 415 7.35 -24.21 18.12
C LEU A 415 6.43 -24.18 19.35
N CYS A 416 6.44 -23.08 20.10
CA CYS A 416 5.50 -22.86 21.19
C CYS A 416 4.05 -22.83 20.67
N ALA A 417 3.79 -22.15 19.55
CA ALA A 417 2.46 -22.07 18.95
C ALA A 417 1.94 -23.43 18.48
N ILE A 418 2.80 -24.27 17.88
CA ILE A 418 2.48 -25.65 17.50
C ILE A 418 2.14 -26.46 18.75
N ARG A 419 2.96 -26.38 19.80
CA ARG A 419 2.77 -27.16 21.03
C ARG A 419 1.48 -26.82 21.76
N TYR A 420 1.09 -25.55 21.76
CA TYR A 420 -0.09 -25.02 22.44
C TYR A 420 -1.32 -24.90 21.53
N PHE A 421 -1.28 -25.49 20.34
CA PHE A 421 -2.40 -25.40 19.41
C PHE A 421 -3.70 -25.94 20.03
N SER A 422 -4.75 -25.11 20.01
CA SER A 422 -6.11 -25.46 20.39
C SER A 422 -7.05 -25.19 19.22
N TRP A 423 -7.91 -26.16 18.91
CA TRP A 423 -8.98 -25.92 17.95
C TRP A 423 -10.06 -25.05 18.57
N ASP A 424 -10.46 -25.36 19.81
CA ASP A 424 -11.53 -24.68 20.51
C ASP A 424 -11.07 -23.31 21.01
N MET A 425 -11.82 -22.26 20.65
CA MET A 425 -11.59 -20.88 21.06
C MET A 425 -12.91 -20.28 21.55
N PHE A 426 -12.89 -19.67 22.74
CA PHE A 426 -14.09 -19.18 23.42
C PHE A 426 -14.99 -18.25 22.58
N PHE A 427 -14.42 -17.38 21.74
CA PHE A 427 -15.18 -16.45 20.89
C PHE A 427 -15.41 -16.95 19.45
N PHE A 428 -14.79 -18.07 19.06
CA PHE A 428 -14.79 -18.60 17.70
C PHE A 428 -14.91 -20.14 17.76
N ASP A 429 -16.08 -20.59 18.18
CA ASP A 429 -16.40 -21.99 18.47
C ASP A 429 -16.92 -22.75 17.25
N THR A 430 -17.54 -22.07 16.27
CA THR A 430 -17.97 -22.70 15.02
C THR A 430 -16.80 -22.93 14.06
N VAL A 431 -16.90 -23.95 13.21
CA VAL A 431 -15.89 -24.26 12.19
C VAL A 431 -15.63 -23.07 11.27
N GLU A 432 -16.67 -22.36 10.84
CA GLU A 432 -16.55 -21.20 9.95
C GLU A 432 -15.81 -20.05 10.64
N SER A 433 -16.15 -19.77 11.90
CA SER A 433 -15.54 -18.71 12.69
C SER A 433 -14.06 -19.04 13.00
N ARG A 434 -13.73 -20.32 13.19
CA ARG A 434 -12.36 -20.80 13.38
C ARG A 434 -11.52 -20.67 12.13
N ILE A 435 -12.05 -21.06 10.97
CA ILE A 435 -11.35 -20.87 9.68
C ILE A 435 -11.15 -19.37 9.42
N PHE A 436 -12.17 -18.55 9.68
CA PHE A 436 -12.08 -17.11 9.53
C PHE A 436 -10.91 -16.52 10.34
N ILE A 437 -10.81 -16.85 11.63
CA ILE A 437 -9.75 -16.29 12.48
C ILE A 437 -8.35 -16.81 12.10
N MET A 438 -8.25 -18.06 11.62
CA MET A 438 -7.00 -18.59 11.05
C MET A 438 -6.59 -17.84 9.78
N VAL A 439 -7.54 -17.54 8.89
CA VAL A 439 -7.28 -16.74 7.68
C VAL A 439 -6.84 -15.33 8.05
N VAL A 440 -7.47 -14.67 9.02
CA VAL A 440 -7.00 -13.38 9.56
C VAL A 440 -5.57 -13.50 10.09
N GLY A 441 -5.25 -14.58 10.81
CA GLY A 441 -3.91 -14.84 11.30
C GLY A 441 -2.86 -15.00 10.19
N ILE A 442 -3.22 -15.69 9.10
CA ILE A 442 -2.36 -15.82 7.90
C ILE A 442 -2.15 -14.47 7.22
N LEU A 443 -3.18 -13.62 7.12
CA LEU A 443 -3.05 -12.27 6.56
C LEU A 443 -2.11 -11.40 7.41
N LEU A 444 -2.20 -11.48 8.74
CA LEU A 444 -1.30 -10.76 9.64
C LEU A 444 0.16 -11.22 9.52
N LEU A 445 0.39 -12.52 9.28
CA LEU A 445 1.71 -13.05 8.92
C LEU A 445 2.21 -12.47 7.59
N GLY A 446 1.34 -12.42 6.57
CA GLY A 446 1.67 -11.79 5.29
C GLY A 446 2.08 -10.31 5.44
N ILE A 447 1.39 -9.55 6.29
CA ILE A 447 1.77 -8.16 6.61
C ILE A 447 3.16 -8.10 7.24
N ASN A 448 3.46 -8.95 8.22
CA ASN A 448 4.78 -8.98 8.85
C ASN A 448 5.88 -9.30 7.83
N VAL A 449 5.67 -10.28 6.94
CA VAL A 449 6.63 -10.62 5.89
C VAL A 449 6.85 -9.43 4.95
N TYR A 450 5.77 -8.80 4.47
CA TYR A 450 5.87 -7.60 3.62
C TYR A 450 6.64 -6.47 4.31
N VAL A 451 6.34 -6.18 5.57
CA VAL A 451 7.02 -5.14 6.36
C VAL A 451 8.49 -5.48 6.55
N SER A 452 8.82 -6.73 6.89
CA SER A 452 10.19 -7.18 7.13
C SER A 452 11.03 -7.12 5.85
N LEU A 453 10.48 -7.54 4.71
CA LEU A 453 11.14 -7.42 3.41
C LEU A 453 11.33 -5.96 3.01
N GLY A 454 10.30 -5.11 3.19
CA GLY A 454 10.39 -3.69 2.87
C GLY A 454 11.38 -2.92 3.76
N ILE A 455 11.55 -3.32 5.02
CA ILE A 455 12.62 -2.80 5.90
C ILE A 455 13.97 -3.20 5.33
N TYR A 456 14.15 -4.49 5.05
CA TYR A 456 15.41 -5.03 4.56
C TYR A 456 15.83 -4.43 3.21
N GLU A 457 14.89 -4.24 2.28
CA GLU A 457 15.13 -3.55 1.01
C GLU A 457 15.57 -2.09 1.18
N ALA A 458 15.09 -1.41 2.22
CA ALA A 458 15.39 0.00 2.47
C ALA A 458 16.75 0.22 3.17
N ILE A 459 17.15 -0.66 4.08
CA ILE A 459 18.35 -0.48 4.92
C ILE A 459 19.51 -1.44 4.60
N GLY A 460 19.22 -2.52 3.88
CA GLY A 460 20.18 -3.56 3.49
C GLY A 460 20.83 -4.29 4.66
N ASP A 461 21.90 -5.04 4.37
CA ASP A 461 22.64 -5.85 5.35
C ASP A 461 23.22 -4.98 6.48
N PHE A 462 23.74 -3.79 6.14
CA PHE A 462 24.31 -2.87 7.11
C PHE A 462 23.30 -2.42 8.17
N GLY A 463 22.11 -1.98 7.75
CA GLY A 463 21.07 -1.56 8.68
C GLY A 463 20.44 -2.73 9.43
N TYR A 464 20.25 -3.88 8.77
CA TYR A 464 19.70 -5.09 9.39
C TYR A 464 20.51 -5.53 10.61
N PHE A 465 21.83 -5.38 10.55
CA PHE A 465 22.75 -5.74 11.62
C PHE A 465 23.13 -4.59 12.56
N TYR A 466 22.42 -3.45 12.54
CA TYR A 466 22.77 -2.28 13.37
C TYR A 466 24.24 -1.83 13.18
N GLY A 467 24.74 -1.89 11.94
CA GLY A 467 26.14 -1.60 11.63
C GLY A 467 26.56 -0.17 11.97
N ASP A 468 25.61 0.75 12.01
CA ASP A 468 25.79 2.13 12.44
C ASP A 468 26.28 2.27 13.88
N PHE A 469 25.99 1.32 14.78
CA PHE A 469 26.54 1.32 16.15
C PHE A 469 28.06 1.05 16.18
N PHE A 470 28.56 0.30 15.20
CA PHE A 470 29.94 -0.19 15.18
C PHE A 470 30.83 0.64 14.26
N ILE A 471 30.37 0.96 13.05
CA ILE A 471 31.20 1.44 11.96
C ILE A 471 30.88 2.90 11.64
N ASP A 472 31.80 3.81 12.00
CA ASP A 472 31.64 5.25 11.81
C ASP A 472 32.09 5.74 10.43
N SER A 473 32.86 4.93 9.69
CA SER A 473 33.39 5.27 8.35
C SER A 473 32.34 5.26 7.25
N VAL A 474 31.22 4.56 7.45
CA VAL A 474 30.15 4.47 6.46
C VAL A 474 29.35 5.78 6.47
N PRO A 475 29.08 6.40 5.30
CA PRO A 475 28.29 7.62 5.22
C PRO A 475 26.92 7.46 5.90
N SER A 476 26.68 8.30 6.92
CA SER A 476 25.48 8.28 7.73
C SER A 476 24.34 8.99 7.00
N LYS A 477 23.43 8.24 6.37
CA LYS A 477 22.23 8.77 5.72
C LYS A 477 20.99 8.03 6.18
N LEU A 478 19.98 8.77 6.66
CA LEU A 478 18.68 8.21 6.99
C LEU A 478 17.90 7.91 5.70
N THR A 479 17.37 6.70 5.60
CA THR A 479 16.52 6.29 4.47
C THR A 479 15.06 6.63 4.78
N TYR A 480 14.48 7.56 4.00
CA TYR A 480 13.03 7.86 4.03
C TYR A 480 12.29 7.34 2.79
N ASN A 481 12.85 6.32 2.16
CA ASN A 481 12.29 5.64 0.99
C ASN A 481 11.63 4.32 1.40
N GLY A 482 10.89 3.71 0.46
CA GLY A 482 10.19 2.45 0.72
C GLY A 482 9.24 2.56 1.89
N ILE A 483 9.31 1.60 2.83
CA ILE A 483 8.42 1.56 3.99
C ILE A 483 8.66 2.70 4.99
N TYR A 484 9.91 3.18 5.12
CA TYR A 484 10.30 4.26 6.04
C TYR A 484 9.73 5.63 5.65
N ARG A 485 9.26 5.75 4.41
CA ARG A 485 8.49 6.92 3.97
C ARG A 485 7.21 7.09 4.79
N TYR A 486 6.50 5.99 5.04
CA TYR A 486 5.18 5.98 5.66
C TYR A 486 5.24 5.84 7.18
N LEU A 487 6.19 5.04 7.68
CA LEU A 487 6.33 4.72 9.10
C LEU A 487 7.75 5.03 9.57
N ASN A 488 7.91 5.64 10.74
CA ASN A 488 9.25 5.90 11.29
C ASN A 488 9.89 4.60 11.81
N ASN A 489 9.12 3.79 12.54
CA ASN A 489 9.57 2.51 13.12
C ASN A 489 8.61 1.39 12.67
N PRO A 490 8.73 0.93 11.41
CA PRO A 490 7.83 -0.08 10.84
C PRO A 490 7.92 -1.44 11.55
N ASP A 491 9.10 -1.83 12.03
CA ASP A 491 9.34 -3.11 12.70
C ASP A 491 8.50 -3.26 13.97
N SER A 492 8.58 -2.27 14.86
CA SER A 492 7.85 -2.28 16.11
C SER A 492 6.36 -1.93 15.95
N SER A 493 5.95 -1.37 14.81
CA SER A 493 4.55 -1.01 14.54
C SER A 493 3.80 -2.15 13.86
N LEU A 494 4.12 -2.43 12.61
CA LEU A 494 3.47 -3.48 11.81
C LEU A 494 4.29 -4.77 11.76
N GLY A 495 5.60 -4.73 12.03
CA GLY A 495 6.44 -5.92 12.05
C GLY A 495 6.04 -6.91 13.16
N MET A 496 5.34 -6.51 14.21
CA MET A 496 4.81 -7.45 15.22
C MET A 496 3.49 -8.14 14.82
N SER A 497 2.87 -7.79 13.69
CA SER A 497 1.58 -8.36 13.28
C SER A 497 1.62 -9.88 13.15
N GLY A 498 2.73 -10.43 12.67
CA GLY A 498 2.91 -11.87 12.50
C GLY A 498 2.85 -12.64 13.82
N TYR A 499 3.29 -12.05 14.92
CA TYR A 499 3.20 -12.68 16.25
C TYR A 499 1.75 -12.86 16.67
N TYR A 500 0.94 -11.81 16.51
CA TYR A 500 -0.50 -11.89 16.73
C TYR A 500 -1.17 -12.85 15.74
N GLY A 501 -0.71 -12.90 14.49
CA GLY A 501 -1.20 -13.83 13.49
C GLY A 501 -1.02 -15.30 13.88
N VAL A 502 0.20 -15.68 14.30
CA VAL A 502 0.46 -17.02 14.85
C VAL A 502 -0.37 -17.29 16.11
N ALA A 503 -0.55 -16.30 16.99
CA ALA A 503 -1.37 -16.47 18.18
C ALA A 503 -2.83 -16.80 17.84
N LEU A 504 -3.42 -16.07 16.88
CA LEU A 504 -4.77 -16.35 16.38
C LEU A 504 -4.88 -17.74 15.74
N ILE A 505 -3.88 -18.13 14.94
CA ILE A 505 -3.83 -19.47 14.35
C ILE A 505 -3.74 -20.54 15.45
N SER A 506 -2.89 -20.34 16.46
CA SER A 506 -2.70 -21.30 17.54
C SER A 506 -3.93 -21.50 18.42
N GLY A 507 -4.81 -20.50 18.52
CA GLY A 507 -5.95 -20.55 19.42
C GLY A 507 -5.61 -20.45 20.91
N SER A 508 -4.35 -20.21 21.25
CA SER A 508 -3.87 -20.27 22.63
C SER A 508 -3.71 -18.89 23.28
N PRO A 509 -4.33 -18.65 24.45
CA PRO A 509 -4.08 -17.44 25.24
C PRO A 509 -2.62 -17.28 25.66
N THR A 510 -1.91 -18.38 25.90
CA THR A 510 -0.47 -18.35 26.25
C THR A 510 0.36 -17.77 25.12
N VAL A 511 0.10 -18.20 23.88
CA VAL A 511 0.82 -17.70 22.71
C VAL A 511 0.49 -16.23 22.46
N LEU A 512 -0.77 -15.82 22.67
CA LEU A 512 -1.18 -14.41 22.61
C LEU A 512 -0.46 -13.56 23.67
N PHE A 513 -0.31 -14.05 24.89
CA PHE A 513 0.47 -13.38 25.93
C PHE A 513 1.95 -13.23 25.51
N LEU A 514 2.55 -14.28 24.94
CA LEU A 514 3.93 -14.21 24.42
C LEU A 514 4.08 -13.23 23.25
N ALA A 515 3.05 -13.05 22.42
CA ALA A 515 3.00 -12.01 21.40
C ALA A 515 3.05 -10.59 22.02
N LEU A 516 2.22 -10.34 23.04
CA LEU A 516 2.18 -9.07 23.77
C LEU A 516 3.50 -8.80 24.49
N PHE A 517 4.07 -9.82 25.14
CA PHE A 517 5.37 -9.74 25.77
C PHE A 517 6.48 -9.40 24.77
N SER A 518 6.49 -10.10 23.62
CA SER A 518 7.43 -9.84 22.54
C SER A 518 7.32 -8.41 22.01
N HIS A 519 6.10 -7.93 21.77
CA HIS A 519 5.87 -6.57 21.28
C HIS A 519 6.34 -5.53 22.31
N THR A 520 6.07 -5.76 23.59
CA THR A 520 6.55 -4.90 24.68
C THR A 520 8.08 -4.86 24.74
N CYS A 521 8.75 -6.00 24.59
CA CYS A 521 10.21 -6.07 24.54
C CYS A 521 10.80 -5.33 23.35
N THR A 522 10.22 -5.49 22.15
CA THR A 522 10.63 -4.75 20.95
C THR A 522 10.44 -3.24 21.13
N LYS A 523 9.30 -2.81 21.70
CA LYS A 523 9.06 -1.39 21.99
C LYS A 523 10.00 -0.84 23.06
N ALA A 524 10.32 -1.62 24.09
CA ALA A 524 11.30 -1.22 25.08
C ALA A 524 12.69 -1.06 24.47
N PHE A 525 13.12 -2.00 23.60
CA PHE A 525 14.38 -1.89 22.86
C PHE A 525 14.42 -0.63 21.99
N GLU A 526 13.36 -0.36 21.22
CA GLU A 526 13.24 0.85 20.39
C GLU A 526 13.42 2.12 21.24
N LEU A 527 12.73 2.22 22.37
CA LEU A 527 12.71 3.43 23.20
C LEU A 527 13.99 3.61 24.02
N LEU A 528 14.63 2.52 24.46
CA LEU A 528 15.77 2.57 25.38
C LEU A 528 17.13 2.52 24.68
N VAL A 529 17.22 1.90 23.50
CA VAL A 529 18.48 1.65 22.79
C VAL A 529 18.51 2.41 21.46
N GLU A 530 17.57 2.08 20.56
CA GLU A 530 17.62 2.56 19.16
C GLU A 530 17.33 4.06 19.06
N LYS A 531 16.20 4.53 19.57
CA LYS A 531 15.78 5.93 19.46
C LYS A 531 16.77 6.91 20.10
N PRO A 532 17.29 6.66 21.33
CA PRO A 532 18.31 7.52 21.92
C PRO A 532 19.60 7.55 21.09
N TYR A 533 20.00 6.41 20.51
CA TYR A 533 21.18 6.35 19.65
C TYR A 533 20.99 7.15 18.36
N VAL A 534 19.89 6.90 17.63
CA VAL A 534 19.58 7.59 16.37
C VAL A 534 19.50 9.10 16.58
N LEU A 535 18.89 9.57 17.67
CA LEU A 535 18.86 10.99 18.01
C LEU A 535 20.25 11.58 18.29
N ARG A 536 21.15 10.82 18.94
CA ARG A 536 22.54 11.26 19.19
C ARG A 536 23.36 11.30 17.90
N ARG A 537 23.21 10.30 17.02
CA ARG A 537 24.03 10.15 15.80
C ARG A 537 23.58 11.08 14.67
N TYR A 538 22.27 11.22 14.47
CA TYR A 538 21.69 11.93 13.32
C TYR A 538 21.05 13.28 13.70
N GLY A 539 20.86 13.56 14.99
CA GLY A 539 20.44 14.88 15.48
C GLY A 539 19.18 15.42 14.82
N LYS A 540 19.30 16.55 14.13
CA LYS A 540 18.18 17.29 13.50
C LYS A 540 17.66 16.64 12.21
N GLU A 541 18.36 15.66 11.64
CA GLU A 541 17.92 14.96 10.41
C GLU A 541 16.82 13.92 10.70
N VAL A 542 16.60 13.58 11.97
CA VAL A 542 15.58 12.63 12.40
C VAL A 542 14.19 13.26 12.29
N ARG A 543 13.35 12.67 11.45
CA ARG A 543 11.97 13.08 11.24
C ARG A 543 11.14 12.82 12.50
N SER A 544 10.47 13.86 13.00
CA SER A 544 9.61 13.76 14.19
C SER A 544 8.27 13.08 13.91
N LEU A 545 7.66 13.32 12.74
CA LEU A 545 6.34 12.82 12.36
C LEU A 545 6.41 11.99 11.10
N SER A 546 5.78 10.82 11.10
CA SER A 546 5.72 9.94 9.94
C SER A 546 4.94 10.55 8.76
N GLY A 547 5.09 10.03 7.54
CA GLY A 547 4.35 10.55 6.37
C GLY A 547 2.83 10.50 6.60
N LEU A 548 2.37 9.42 7.22
CA LEU A 548 0.98 9.26 7.67
C LEU A 548 0.59 10.32 8.72
N GLU A 549 1.40 10.50 9.76
CA GLU A 549 1.13 11.46 10.84
C GLU A 549 1.14 12.91 10.36
N GLN A 550 2.03 13.25 9.43
CA GLN A 550 2.11 14.59 8.84
C GLN A 550 0.83 14.94 8.10
N GLU A 551 0.32 14.05 7.26
CA GLU A 551 -0.90 14.32 6.49
C GLU A 551 -2.16 14.32 7.37
N ILE A 552 -2.22 13.45 8.39
CA ILE A 552 -3.30 13.49 9.41
C ILE A 552 -3.28 14.84 10.12
N LYS A 553 -2.10 15.29 10.57
CA LYS A 553 -1.94 16.59 11.24
C LYS A 553 -2.30 17.74 10.30
N ARG A 554 -1.91 17.69 9.03
CA ARG A 554 -2.25 18.70 8.01
C ARG A 554 -3.76 18.80 7.82
N LYS A 555 -4.46 17.67 7.69
CA LYS A 555 -5.93 17.64 7.55
C LYS A 555 -6.64 18.11 8.81
N MET A 556 -6.19 17.67 9.98
CA MET A 556 -6.75 18.11 11.26
C MET A 556 -6.62 19.63 11.44
N ASN A 557 -5.46 20.20 11.07
CA ASN A 557 -5.25 21.65 11.11
C ASN A 557 -6.17 22.39 10.12
N LYS A 558 -6.31 21.91 8.89
CA LYS A 558 -7.24 22.50 7.91
C LYS A 558 -8.70 22.48 8.40
N VAL A 559 -9.14 21.36 8.97
CA VAL A 559 -10.50 21.24 9.55
C VAL A 559 -10.67 22.18 10.73
N LYS A 560 -9.65 22.31 11.57
CA LYS A 560 -9.64 23.25 12.70
C LYS A 560 -9.74 24.70 12.21
N GLU A 561 -8.95 25.09 11.23
CA GLU A 561 -8.98 26.43 10.62
C GLU A 561 -10.34 26.73 9.97
N GLU A 562 -10.92 25.76 9.25
CA GLU A 562 -12.25 25.91 8.64
C GLU A 562 -13.34 26.03 9.71
N TYR A 563 -13.27 25.23 10.77
CA TYR A 563 -14.18 25.32 11.91
C TYR A 563 -14.06 26.68 12.61
N GLU A 564 -12.84 27.14 12.90
CA GLU A 564 -12.58 28.45 13.49
C GLU A 564 -13.15 29.58 12.62
N ARG A 565 -12.96 29.50 11.30
CA ARG A 565 -13.54 30.44 10.34
C ARG A 565 -15.07 30.43 10.38
N ARG A 566 -15.72 29.26 10.32
CA ARG A 566 -17.19 29.14 10.40
C ARG A 566 -17.74 29.68 11.72
N VAL A 567 -17.05 29.43 12.84
CA VAL A 567 -17.42 29.97 14.15
C VAL A 567 -17.27 31.49 14.17
N GLN A 568 -16.21 32.05 13.60
CA GLN A 568 -16.04 33.50 13.46
C GLN A 568 -17.13 34.13 12.59
N GLU A 569 -17.47 33.50 11.45
CA GLU A 569 -18.56 33.94 10.58
C GLU A 569 -19.92 33.92 11.30
N LEU A 570 -20.20 32.89 12.10
CA LEU A 570 -21.41 32.80 12.93
C LEU A 570 -21.43 33.87 14.03
N LYS A 571 -20.30 34.13 14.71
CA LYS A 571 -20.17 35.21 15.70
C LYS A 571 -20.45 36.57 15.06
N GLN A 572 -19.85 36.86 13.90
CA GLN A 572 -20.10 38.11 13.18
C GLN A 572 -21.57 38.26 12.75
N LYS A 573 -22.23 37.18 12.31
CA LYS A 573 -23.67 37.20 12.00
C LYS A 573 -24.51 37.48 13.25
N LEU A 574 -24.17 36.86 14.38
CA LEU A 574 -24.87 37.07 15.65
C LEU A 574 -24.69 38.51 16.17
N ASP A 575 -23.49 39.07 16.08
CA ASP A 575 -23.20 40.44 16.51
C ASP A 575 -23.93 41.47 15.63
N LYS A 576 -24.00 41.24 14.30
CA LYS A 576 -24.82 42.06 13.40
C LYS A 576 -26.31 41.99 13.75
N GLN A 577 -26.82 40.81 14.11
CA GLN A 577 -28.21 40.67 14.56
C GLN A 577 -28.46 41.39 15.90
N LYS A 578 -27.54 41.29 16.86
CA LYS A 578 -27.62 42.04 18.12
C LYS A 578 -27.63 43.54 17.91
N GLN A 579 -26.72 44.08 17.09
CA GLN A 579 -26.70 45.51 16.76
C GLN A 579 -27.99 45.96 16.07
N SER A 580 -28.55 45.15 15.17
CA SER A 580 -29.84 45.42 14.54
C SER A 580 -30.98 45.46 15.56
N TYR A 581 -30.99 44.51 16.50
CA TYR A 581 -31.96 44.46 17.59
C TYR A 581 -31.84 45.66 18.54
N GLU A 582 -30.62 46.05 18.91
CA GLU A 582 -30.36 47.23 19.74
C GLU A 582 -30.82 48.52 19.05
N LYS A 583 -30.53 48.70 17.76
CA LYS A 583 -31.04 49.83 16.97
C LYS A 583 -32.57 49.86 16.93
N LEU A 584 -33.21 48.71 16.70
CA LEU A 584 -34.67 48.60 16.73
C LEU A 584 -35.23 48.97 18.11
N ARG A 585 -34.59 48.49 19.18
CA ARG A 585 -34.97 48.81 20.56
C ARG A 585 -34.84 50.31 20.85
N GLU A 586 -33.76 50.95 20.43
CA GLU A 586 -33.58 52.41 20.58
C GLU A 586 -34.63 53.20 19.80
N ILE A 587 -34.96 52.80 18.57
CA ILE A 587 -36.02 53.44 17.76
C ILE A 587 -37.37 53.33 18.48
N VAL A 588 -37.71 52.15 19.00
CA VAL A 588 -38.96 51.93 19.75
C VAL A 588 -39.01 52.80 21.01
N MET A 589 -37.92 52.83 21.78
CA MET A 589 -37.83 53.64 23.01
C MET A 589 -37.92 55.15 22.71
N THR A 590 -37.32 55.62 21.62
CA THR A 590 -37.37 57.02 21.19
C THR A 590 -38.77 57.42 20.73
N ARG A 591 -39.45 56.54 19.97
CA ARG A 591 -40.85 56.75 19.58
C ARG A 591 -41.79 56.81 20.80
N ARG A 592 -41.54 55.96 21.81
CA ARG A 592 -42.32 55.95 23.05
C ARG A 592 -42.13 57.24 23.84
N ARG A 593 -40.88 57.71 24.02
CA ARG A 593 -40.57 59.00 24.67
C ARG A 593 -41.13 60.23 23.95
N LYS A 594 -41.27 60.19 22.62
CA LYS A 594 -41.94 61.27 21.87
C LYS A 594 -43.44 61.27 22.13
N ARG A 595 -44.08 60.10 22.13
CA ARG A 595 -45.50 59.96 22.46
C ARG A 595 -45.82 60.48 23.86
N ASP A 596 -44.99 60.15 24.85
CA ASP A 596 -45.17 60.59 26.25
C ASP A 596 -44.85 62.09 26.48
N LYS A 597 -44.40 62.84 25.46
CA LYS A 597 -44.15 64.29 25.52
C LYS A 597 -45.21 65.13 24.80
N ASP A 598 -46.01 64.49 23.95
CA ASP A 598 -47.09 65.12 23.18
C ASP A 598 -48.46 64.92 23.86
N ASP A 599 -48.51 64.10 24.92
CA ASP A 599 -49.57 64.03 25.95
C ASP A 599 -49.14 64.86 27.17
#